data_AF-A0AAW1LIX5-F1
#
_entry.id   AF-A0AAW1LIX5-F1
#
_cell.length_a   1.000
_cell.length_b   1.000
_cell.length_c   1.000
_cell.angle_alpha   90.00
_cell.angle_beta   90.00
_cell.angle_gamma   90.00
#
_symmetry.space_group_name_H-M   'P 1'
#
loop_
_entity.id
_entity.type
_entity.pdbx_description
1 polymer ?
#
loop_
_entity_poly.entity_id
_entity_poly.type
_entity_poly.pdbx_seq_one_letter_code
_entity_poly.pdbx_strand_id
1 'polypeptide(L)'
;MKKDIQGKLGFKLEMDDGNVVIEGYGGSQVVPLGIVKAEFEDAKTYDVLLYDIKGVLERPDNTKREMLSTIARIFDPLGLIGPCVIRAKIVLQELWTHKLGWDDKLPKELHRRWNELKLDFKGLLEINVPRLVINCSSDVIELHAFSDASIVVHMFI
;
A
#
# COMPACT_ATOMS: atom_id res chain seq x y z
N MET A 1 -10.15 20.18 -16.67
CA MET A 1 -9.53 21.25 -17.49
C MET A 1 -8.02 21.05 -17.40
N LYS A 2 -7.39 20.49 -18.44
CA LYS A 2 -5.96 20.12 -18.43
C LYS A 2 -5.10 21.38 -18.36
N LYS A 3 -4.26 21.52 -17.34
CA LYS A 3 -3.22 22.54 -17.26
C LYS A 3 -1.87 21.83 -17.30
N ASP A 4 -1.15 22.00 -18.40
CA ASP A 4 0.23 21.52 -18.55
C ASP A 4 1.17 22.45 -17.80
N ILE A 5 1.79 21.97 -16.72
CA ILE A 5 2.84 22.71 -16.01
C ILE A 5 4.18 22.07 -16.37
N GLN A 6 4.98 22.76 -17.18
CA GLN A 6 6.33 22.32 -17.56
C GLN A 6 7.31 22.63 -16.43
N GLY A 7 7.76 21.59 -15.71
CA GLY A 7 8.84 21.72 -14.73
C GLY A 7 10.22 21.82 -15.41
N LYS A 8 11.10 22.69 -14.91
CA LYS A 8 12.48 22.93 -15.38
C LYS A 8 13.43 21.71 -15.35
N LEU A 9 12.95 20.54 -14.92
CA LEU A 9 13.74 19.31 -14.72
C LEU A 9 13.36 18.17 -15.66
N GLY A 10 12.56 18.41 -16.70
CA GLY A 10 12.25 17.38 -17.69
C GLY A 10 11.17 16.39 -17.23
N PHE A 11 10.20 16.86 -16.45
CA PHE A 11 9.01 16.10 -16.04
C PHE A 11 7.73 16.86 -16.36
N LYS A 12 6.71 16.13 -16.80
CA LYS A 12 5.35 16.62 -16.97
C LYS A 12 4.50 16.11 -15.81
N LEU A 13 3.80 17.03 -15.14
CA LEU A 13 2.81 16.70 -14.11
C LEU A 13 1.43 16.91 -14.72
N GLU A 14 0.65 15.85 -14.86
CA GLU A 14 -0.77 15.92 -15.24
C GLU A 14 -1.65 15.48 -14.07
N MET A 15 -2.73 16.24 -13.84
CA MET A 15 -3.80 15.84 -12.92
C MET A 15 -4.91 15.21 -13.75
N ASP A 16 -5.15 13.92 -13.53
CA ASP A 16 -6.26 13.17 -14.14
C ASP A 16 -7.11 12.54 -13.04
N ASP A 17 -8.38 12.94 -12.96
CA ASP A 17 -9.36 12.45 -11.98
C ASP A 17 -8.88 12.40 -10.50
N GLY A 18 -8.10 13.39 -10.08
CA GLY A 18 -7.59 13.51 -8.70
C GLY A 18 -6.27 12.76 -8.44
N ASN A 19 -5.73 12.08 -9.44
CA ASN A 19 -4.41 11.45 -9.39
C ASN A 19 -3.35 12.37 -10.00
N VAL A 20 -2.19 12.45 -9.36
CA VAL A 20 -1.01 13.15 -9.90
C VAL A 20 -0.19 12.16 -10.70
N VAL A 21 -0.17 12.33 -12.02
CA VAL A 21 0.65 11.52 -12.94
C VAL A 21 1.96 12.26 -13.22
N ILE A 22 3.08 11.60 -12.97
CA ILE A 22 4.43 12.12 -13.24
C ILE A 22 4.99 11.40 -14.46
N GLU A 23 5.11 12.07 -15.60
CA GLU A 23 5.74 11.54 -16.80
C GLU A 23 7.11 12.17 -17.04
N GLY A 24 8.15 11.36 -17.24
CA GLY A 24 9.46 11.84 -17.69
C GLY A 24 9.43 12.21 -19.16
N TYR A 25 10.00 13.36 -19.54
CA TYR A 25 10.16 13.73 -20.94
C TYR A 25 11.17 12.77 -21.61
N GLY A 26 10.67 11.79 -22.38
CA GLY A 26 11.50 10.87 -23.17
C GLY A 26 11.07 9.41 -23.23
N GLY A 27 9.90 9.03 -22.70
CA GLY A 27 9.38 7.66 -22.79
C GLY A 27 10.19 6.62 -22.01
N SER A 28 11.18 7.05 -21.21
CA SER A 28 11.90 6.23 -20.25
C SER A 28 11.42 6.58 -18.85
N GLN A 29 11.17 5.55 -18.03
CA GLN A 29 10.81 5.68 -16.62
C GLN A 29 11.98 6.33 -15.87
N VAL A 30 11.88 7.63 -15.60
CA VAL A 30 12.91 8.36 -14.87
C VAL A 30 12.65 8.19 -13.38
N VAL A 31 13.64 7.68 -12.65
CA VAL A 31 13.63 7.57 -11.19
C VAL A 31 14.25 8.85 -10.63
N PRO A 32 13.49 9.81 -10.10
CA PRO A 32 14.09 11.01 -9.51
C PRO A 32 14.82 10.63 -8.23
N LEU A 33 16.15 10.64 -8.27
CA LEU A 33 17.02 10.70 -7.09
C LEU A 33 17.01 12.15 -6.57
N GLY A 34 15.86 12.64 -6.08
CA GLY A 34 15.74 14.03 -5.64
C GLY A 34 14.33 14.44 -5.24
N ILE A 35 14.26 15.55 -4.50
CA ILE A 35 12.99 16.21 -4.13
C ILE A 35 12.36 16.75 -5.41
N VAL A 36 11.25 16.16 -5.85
CA VAL A 36 10.36 16.79 -6.83
C VAL A 36 9.59 17.88 -6.09
N LYS A 37 9.48 19.08 -6.67
CA LYS A 37 8.63 20.15 -6.14
C LYS A 37 7.55 20.43 -7.18
N ALA A 38 6.30 20.20 -6.79
CA ALA A 38 5.12 20.62 -7.55
C ALA A 38 4.47 21.76 -6.78
N GLU A 39 4.04 22.83 -7.46
CA GLU A 39 3.33 23.96 -6.85
C GLU A 39 1.86 23.89 -7.30
N PHE A 40 0.93 23.88 -6.35
CA PHE A 40 -0.51 23.85 -6.62
C PHE A 40 -1.20 25.08 -6.04
N GLU A 41 -2.10 25.67 -6.83
CA GLU A 41 -2.91 26.83 -6.46
C GLU A 41 -4.31 26.34 -5.99
N ASP A 42 -4.60 26.58 -4.70
CA ASP A 42 -5.91 26.42 -4.03
C ASP A 42 -6.55 25.02 -4.08
N ALA A 43 -5.84 23.98 -3.58
CA ALA A 43 -6.31 22.59 -3.62
C ALA A 43 -6.75 22.06 -2.24
N LYS A 44 -8.06 21.80 -2.08
CA LYS A 44 -8.57 20.84 -1.10
C LYS A 44 -8.60 19.45 -1.74
N THR A 45 -7.60 18.64 -1.46
CA THR A 45 -7.50 17.28 -2.02
C THR A 45 -7.92 16.24 -0.99
N TYR A 46 -8.92 15.45 -1.36
CA TYR A 46 -9.35 14.25 -0.65
C TYR A 46 -8.81 13.03 -1.39
N ASP A 47 -8.33 12.05 -0.65
CA ASP A 47 -8.10 10.72 -1.19
C ASP A 47 -8.73 9.67 -0.27
N VAL A 48 -8.72 8.42 -0.73
CA VAL A 48 -9.31 7.29 0.00
C VAL A 48 -8.21 6.29 0.25
N LEU A 49 -8.00 5.94 1.52
CA LEU A 49 -7.14 4.81 1.86
C LEU A 49 -7.88 3.51 1.59
N LEU A 50 -7.24 2.64 0.82
CA LEU A 50 -7.71 1.31 0.46
C LEU A 50 -6.77 0.24 1.03
N TYR A 51 -7.34 -0.88 1.45
CA TYR A 51 -6.56 -2.05 1.87
C TYR A 51 -6.45 -3.06 0.72
N ASP A 52 -5.27 -3.15 0.10
CA ASP A 52 -4.99 -4.23 -0.86
C ASP A 52 -4.65 -5.53 -0.13
N ILE A 53 -5.64 -6.42 -0.07
CA ILE A 53 -5.51 -7.75 0.52
C ILE A 53 -5.64 -8.89 -0.49
N LYS A 54 -5.65 -8.60 -1.81
CA LYS A 54 -5.84 -9.65 -2.83
C LYS A 54 -4.78 -10.74 -2.71
N GLY A 55 -3.51 -10.32 -2.54
CA GLY A 55 -2.39 -11.22 -2.32
C GLY A 55 -2.44 -12.01 -1.01
N VAL A 56 -3.26 -11.60 -0.05
CA VAL A 56 -3.54 -12.39 1.16
C VAL A 56 -4.60 -13.46 0.87
N LEU A 57 -5.68 -13.09 0.18
CA LEU A 57 -6.82 -13.96 -0.09
C LEU A 57 -6.51 -15.10 -1.06
N GLU A 58 -5.75 -14.82 -2.12
CA GLU A 58 -5.53 -15.74 -3.24
C GLU A 58 -4.36 -16.70 -3.01
N ARG A 59 -3.49 -16.39 -2.04
CA ARG A 59 -2.28 -17.17 -1.82
C ARG A 59 -2.59 -18.49 -1.10
N PRO A 60 -2.16 -19.64 -1.64
CA PRO A 60 -2.17 -20.88 -0.89
C PRO A 60 -1.04 -20.84 0.15
N ASP A 61 -1.37 -21.13 1.40
CA ASP A 61 -0.41 -21.14 2.50
C ASP A 61 -0.30 -22.56 3.04
N ASN A 62 0.55 -23.39 2.44
CA ASN A 62 0.68 -24.81 2.81
C ASN A 62 1.75 -25.05 3.86
N THR A 63 2.74 -24.15 3.92
CA THR A 63 3.92 -24.23 4.78
C THR A 63 3.97 -23.09 5.79
N LYS A 64 4.78 -23.25 6.84
CA LYS A 64 5.05 -22.18 7.81
C LYS A 64 5.58 -20.92 7.14
N ARG A 65 6.52 -21.05 6.19
CA ARG A 65 7.12 -19.93 5.45
C ARG A 65 6.07 -19.13 4.68
N GLU A 66 5.18 -19.82 3.98
CA GLU A 66 4.11 -19.17 3.21
C GLU A 66 3.16 -18.43 4.13
N MET A 67 2.65 -19.08 5.18
CA MET A 67 1.75 -18.44 6.14
C MET A 67 2.37 -17.21 6.81
N LEU A 68 3.65 -17.29 7.22
CA LEU A 68 4.37 -16.15 7.79
C LEU A 68 4.49 -14.99 6.81
N SER A 69 4.86 -15.29 5.55
CA SER A 69 4.92 -14.30 4.48
C SER A 69 3.58 -13.63 4.25
N THR A 70 2.48 -14.39 4.32
CA THR A 70 1.13 -13.86 4.12
C THR A 70 0.67 -13.01 5.31
N ILE A 71 0.91 -13.45 6.55
CA ILE A 71 0.60 -12.67 7.76
C ILE A 71 1.35 -11.33 7.75
N ALA A 72 2.63 -11.32 7.33
CA ALA A 72 3.42 -10.10 7.26
C ALA A 72 2.87 -9.04 6.29
N ARG A 73 2.06 -9.43 5.30
CA ARG A 73 1.39 -8.50 4.38
C ARG A 73 0.20 -7.79 5.03
N ILE A 74 -0.30 -8.31 6.14
CA ILE A 74 -1.38 -7.69 6.93
C ILE A 74 -0.73 -6.69 7.89
N PHE A 75 -0.30 -5.57 7.32
CA PHE A 75 0.31 -4.47 8.03
C PHE A 75 -0.61 -3.25 8.04
N ASP A 76 -0.70 -2.59 9.18
CA ASP A 76 -1.62 -1.47 9.39
C ASP A 76 -0.90 -0.34 10.14
N PRO A 77 -0.24 0.57 9.42
CA PRO A 77 0.53 1.65 10.05
C PRO A 77 -0.37 2.64 10.80
N LEU A 78 -1.64 2.76 10.43
CA LEU A 78 -2.58 3.72 10.98
C LEU A 78 -3.52 3.12 12.04
N GLY A 79 -3.51 1.80 12.22
CA GLY A 79 -4.32 1.10 13.22
C GLY A 79 -5.82 0.99 12.90
N LEU A 80 -6.25 1.28 11.66
CA LEU A 80 -7.66 1.30 11.28
C LEU A 80 -8.28 -0.12 11.18
N ILE A 81 -7.45 -1.14 10.96
CA ILE A 81 -7.84 -2.56 10.88
C ILE A 81 -7.25 -3.36 12.05
N GLY A 82 -7.02 -2.70 13.19
CA GLY A 82 -6.46 -3.30 14.42
C GLY A 82 -7.07 -4.66 14.81
N PRO A 83 -8.41 -4.83 14.81
CA PRO A 83 -9.02 -6.13 15.08
C PRO A 83 -8.56 -7.26 14.14
N CYS A 84 -8.40 -6.98 12.84
CA CYS A 84 -7.91 -7.95 11.87
C CYS A 84 -6.44 -8.31 12.11
N VAL A 85 -5.59 -7.30 12.39
CA VAL A 85 -4.18 -7.51 12.73
C VAL A 85 -4.04 -8.37 13.98
N ILE A 86 -4.85 -8.13 15.02
CA ILE A 86 -4.84 -8.93 16.25
C ILE A 86 -5.20 -10.38 15.95
N ARG A 87 -6.26 -10.63 15.17
CA ARG A 87 -6.65 -12.00 14.79
C ARG A 87 -5.54 -12.72 14.01
N ALA A 88 -4.87 -12.04 13.08
CA ALA A 88 -3.72 -12.60 12.37
C ALA A 88 -2.54 -12.90 13.32
N LYS A 89 -2.28 -12.02 14.30
CA LYS A 89 -1.25 -12.24 15.33
C LYS A 89 -1.56 -13.40 16.27
N ILE A 90 -2.83 -13.67 16.57
CA ILE A 90 -3.22 -14.85 17.36
C ILE A 90 -2.87 -16.14 16.60
N VAL A 91 -3.18 -16.21 15.30
CA VAL A 91 -2.79 -17.35 14.46
C VAL A 91 -1.27 -17.48 14.37
N LEU A 92 -0.56 -16.36 14.22
CA LEU A 92 0.90 -16.33 14.25
C LEU A 92 1.47 -16.93 15.54
N GLN A 93 0.94 -16.55 16.70
CA GLN A 93 1.36 -17.09 17.99
C GLN A 93 1.15 -18.60 18.07
N GLU A 94 -0.02 -19.08 17.65
CA GLU A 94 -0.29 -20.53 17.58
C GLU A 94 0.64 -21.26 16.61
N LEU A 95 0.96 -20.68 15.45
CA LEU A 95 1.92 -21.26 14.51
C LEU A 95 3.30 -21.45 15.16
N TRP A 96 3.73 -20.52 16.02
CA TRP A 96 5.00 -20.63 16.74
C TRP A 96 5.04 -21.76 17.76
N THR A 97 3.89 -22.13 18.37
CA THR A 97 3.86 -23.22 19.36
C THR A 97 4.05 -24.61 18.75
N HIS A 98 3.78 -24.77 17.45
CA HIS A 98 3.86 -26.05 16.74
C HIS A 98 5.30 -26.50 16.41
N LYS A 99 6.32 -25.68 16.71
CA LYS A 99 7.76 -26.00 16.50
C LYS A 99 8.13 -26.51 15.10
N LEU A 100 7.39 -26.05 14.08
CA LEU A 100 7.61 -26.42 12.67
C LEU A 100 8.85 -25.71 12.10
N GLY A 101 9.56 -26.39 11.21
CA GLY A 101 10.52 -25.80 10.28
C GLY A 101 9.82 -24.92 9.24
N TRP A 102 10.61 -24.18 8.43
CA TRP A 102 10.08 -23.21 7.47
C TRP A 102 9.20 -23.85 6.38
N ASP A 103 9.64 -24.97 5.81
CA ASP A 103 8.96 -25.62 4.68
C ASP A 103 8.10 -26.81 5.12
N ASP A 104 7.92 -26.98 6.43
CA ASP A 104 7.04 -28.00 7.00
C ASP A 104 5.58 -27.66 6.72
N LYS A 105 4.78 -28.70 6.45
CA LYS A 105 3.34 -28.57 6.25
C LYS A 105 2.65 -28.14 7.54
N LEU A 106 1.63 -27.30 7.36
CA LEU A 106 0.82 -26.84 8.48
C LEU A 106 -0.08 -27.96 9.03
N PRO A 107 -0.31 -27.98 10.36
CA PRO A 107 -1.35 -28.77 10.98
C PRO A 107 -2.70 -28.47 10.31
N LYS A 108 -3.47 -29.52 10.02
CA LYS A 108 -4.75 -29.40 9.28
C LYS A 108 -5.69 -28.38 9.92
N GLU A 109 -5.78 -28.39 11.25
CA GLU A 109 -6.69 -27.51 11.98
C GLU A 109 -6.26 -26.05 11.96
N LEU A 110 -4.96 -25.78 12.12
CA LEU A 110 -4.39 -24.44 11.99
C LEU A 110 -4.58 -23.90 10.58
N HIS A 111 -4.34 -24.73 9.57
CA HIS A 111 -4.54 -24.38 8.16
C HIS A 111 -6.02 -24.07 7.86
N ARG A 112 -6.95 -24.87 8.39
CA ARG A 112 -8.40 -24.63 8.26
C ARG A 112 -8.80 -23.28 8.87
N ARG A 113 -8.43 -23.04 10.14
CA ARG A 113 -8.68 -21.77 10.86
C ARG A 113 -8.10 -20.57 10.12
N TRP A 114 -6.89 -20.70 9.58
CA TRP A 114 -6.27 -19.63 8.81
C TRP A 114 -7.05 -19.29 7.54
N ASN A 115 -7.48 -20.30 6.79
CA ASN A 115 -8.28 -20.06 5.58
C ASN A 115 -9.64 -19.44 5.89
N GLU A 116 -10.28 -19.83 6.99
CA GLU A 116 -11.51 -19.18 7.47
C GLU A 116 -11.26 -17.72 7.85
N LEU A 117 -10.18 -17.44 8.57
CA LEU A 117 -9.78 -16.06 8.88
C LEU A 117 -9.52 -15.22 7.62
N LYS A 118 -8.88 -15.79 6.59
CA LYS A 118 -8.69 -15.12 5.30
C LYS A 118 -10.03 -14.77 4.64
N LEU A 119 -11.01 -15.66 4.70
CA LEU A 119 -12.35 -15.38 4.15
C LEU A 119 -13.02 -14.22 4.89
N ASP A 120 -12.89 -14.15 6.22
CA ASP A 120 -13.41 -13.01 7.00
C ASP A 120 -12.75 -11.69 6.61
N PHE A 121 -11.47 -11.72 6.19
CA PHE A 121 -10.78 -10.51 5.73
C PHE A 121 -11.30 -9.96 4.42
N LYS A 122 -12.13 -10.69 3.64
CA LYS A 122 -12.72 -10.14 2.40
C LYS A 122 -13.43 -8.81 2.60
N GLY A 123 -14.05 -8.59 3.76
CA GLY A 123 -14.69 -7.31 4.11
C GLY A 123 -13.73 -6.12 4.13
N LEU A 124 -12.41 -6.33 4.27
CA LEU A 124 -11.42 -5.26 4.19
C LEU A 124 -11.35 -4.62 2.80
N LEU A 125 -11.76 -5.33 1.74
CA LEU A 125 -11.83 -4.78 0.38
C LEU A 125 -12.92 -3.71 0.22
N GLU A 126 -13.87 -3.66 1.15
CA GLU A 126 -14.98 -2.70 1.13
C GLU A 126 -14.70 -1.49 2.05
N ILE A 127 -13.62 -1.52 2.82
CA ILE A 127 -13.24 -0.43 3.70
C ILE A 127 -12.63 0.69 2.86
N ASN A 128 -13.37 1.78 2.77
CA ASN A 128 -12.92 3.04 2.22
C ASN A 128 -12.79 4.03 3.38
N VAL A 129 -11.58 4.52 3.64
CA VAL A 129 -11.36 5.56 4.65
C VAL A 129 -11.02 6.87 3.95
N PRO A 130 -11.98 7.80 3.81
CA PRO A 130 -11.70 9.13 3.30
C PRO A 130 -10.73 9.82 4.24
N ARG A 131 -9.65 10.37 3.69
CA ARG A 131 -8.76 11.24 4.44
C ARG A 131 -8.58 12.56 3.71
N LEU A 132 -8.40 13.61 4.50
CA LEU A 132 -8.05 14.93 4.00
C LEU A 132 -6.53 15.01 3.93
N VAL A 133 -5.98 15.06 2.71
CA VAL A 133 -4.53 15.08 2.51
C VAL A 133 -3.99 16.50 2.69
N ILE A 134 -4.73 17.48 2.20
CA ILE A 134 -4.33 18.89 2.24
C ILE A 134 -5.50 19.71 2.77
N ASN A 135 -5.27 20.36 3.91
CA ASN A 135 -6.19 21.32 4.50
C ASN A 135 -5.51 22.69 4.65
N CYS A 136 -5.05 23.26 3.54
CA CYS A 136 -4.35 24.54 3.56
C CYS A 136 -5.09 25.57 2.72
N SER A 137 -5.18 26.80 3.22
CA SER A 137 -5.67 27.98 2.48
C SER A 137 -4.52 28.74 1.81
N SER A 138 -3.38 28.06 1.58
CA SER A 138 -2.20 28.64 0.96
C SER A 138 -2.21 28.37 -0.54
N ASP A 139 -1.84 29.39 -1.32
CA ASP A 139 -1.81 29.36 -2.79
C ASP A 139 -0.69 28.45 -3.35
N VAL A 140 0.15 27.87 -2.49
CA VAL A 140 1.29 27.03 -2.89
C VAL A 140 1.40 25.82 -1.96
N ILE A 141 1.20 24.62 -2.50
CA ILE A 141 1.48 23.33 -1.84
C ILE A 141 2.69 22.71 -2.51
N GLU A 142 3.65 22.19 -1.73
CA GLU A 142 4.81 21.44 -2.22
C GLU A 142 4.72 19.95 -1.83
N LEU A 143 4.75 19.05 -2.82
CA LEU A 143 4.82 17.61 -2.57
C LEU A 143 6.28 17.14 -2.62
N HIS A 144 6.87 16.73 -1.50
CA HIS A 144 8.24 16.21 -1.46
C HIS A 144 8.22 14.68 -1.49
N ALA A 145 8.54 14.09 -2.64
CA ALA A 145 8.67 12.65 -2.79
C ALA A 145 10.11 12.19 -2.50
N PHE A 146 10.25 11.16 -1.67
CA PHE A 146 11.52 10.50 -1.40
C PHE A 146 11.45 9.08 -1.96
N SER A 147 12.40 8.72 -2.81
CA SER A 147 12.59 7.35 -3.29
C SER A 147 13.91 6.81 -2.76
N ASP A 148 13.92 5.53 -2.38
CA ASP A 148 15.20 4.83 -2.23
C ASP A 148 15.84 4.62 -3.62
N ALA A 149 17.15 4.41 -3.67
CA ALA A 149 17.92 4.25 -4.90
C ALA A 149 17.77 2.85 -5.52
N SER A 150 16.55 2.30 -5.54
CA SER A 150 16.21 1.08 -6.27
C SER A 150 15.93 1.41 -7.74
N ILE A 151 16.45 0.61 -8.66
CA ILE A 151 16.19 0.67 -10.11
C ILE A 151 14.71 0.45 -10.47
N VAL A 152 13.90 -0.02 -9.51
CA VAL A 152 12.47 -0.29 -9.71
C VAL A 152 11.69 0.46 -8.64
N VAL A 153 11.08 1.58 -9.03
CA VAL A 153 10.12 2.32 -8.19
C VAL A 153 8.72 1.83 -8.53
N HIS A 154 8.06 1.17 -7.57
CA HIS A 154 6.61 1.03 -7.54
C HIS A 154 6.07 1.97 -6.47
N MET A 155 5.64 3.16 -6.87
CA MET A 155 4.88 4.08 -6.03
C MET A 155 3.44 4.05 -6.52
N PHE A 156 2.53 3.55 -5.67
CA PHE A 156 1.09 3.77 -5.82
C PHE A 156 0.69 4.74 -4.70
N ILE A 157 0.19 5.91 -5.09
CA ILE A 157 -0.61 6.79 -4.23
C ILE A 157 -2.07 6.35 -4.32
#